data_AF-A0A3M2HID3-F1
#
_entry.id   AF-A0A3M2HID3-F1
#
_cell.length_a   1.000
_cell.length_b   1.000
_cell.length_c   1.000
_cell.angle_alpha   90.00
_cell.angle_beta   90.00
_cell.angle_gamma   90.00
#
_symmetry.space_group_name_H-M   'P 1'
#
loop_
_entity.id
_entity.type
_entity.pdbx_description
1 polymer ?
#
loop_
_entity_poly.entity_id
_entity_poly.type
_entity_poly.pdbx_seq_one_letter_code
_entity_poly.pdbx_strand_id
1 'polypeptide(L)'
;MKAIRRILRFIRRENLDRLFLIVVLLMVFSTIGLVLVEPGVDWRNALWWSIVTLTTVGYGDITPTTLGGRLIGIVIMIFGIGILGMLTATIASVFVERKLREHRGMSSYNFEGHLILCQWNHRAKEILAELRSDPRMETAPIVLIARV
;
A
#
# COMPACT_ATOMS: atom_id res chain seq x y z
N MET A 1 -12.83 5.78 14.85
CA MET A 1 -11.46 6.25 15.20
C MET A 1 -10.33 5.20 15.04
N LYS A 2 -10.50 3.90 15.35
CA LYS A 2 -9.43 2.87 15.20
C LYS A 2 -9.01 2.58 13.75
N ALA A 3 -9.96 2.65 12.79
CA ALA A 3 -9.69 2.42 11.36
C ALA A 3 -8.76 3.49 10.76
N ILE A 4 -9.01 4.76 11.07
CA ILE A 4 -8.19 5.90 10.61
C ILE A 4 -6.75 5.77 11.15
N ARG A 5 -6.56 5.40 12.42
CA ARG A 5 -5.21 5.14 12.98
C ARG A 5 -4.51 3.92 12.38
N ARG A 6 -5.25 2.99 11.76
CA ARG A 6 -4.68 1.83 11.06
C ARG A 6 -4.23 2.25 9.66
N ILE A 7 -5.04 3.05 8.96
CA ILE A 7 -4.71 3.65 7.66
C ILE A 7 -3.52 4.62 7.80
N LEU A 8 -3.48 5.48 8.81
CA LEU A 8 -2.37 6.41 9.04
C LEU A 8 -1.06 5.70 9.41
N ARG A 9 -1.11 4.57 10.13
CA ARG A 9 0.07 3.75 10.41
C ARG A 9 0.58 3.03 9.17
N PHE A 10 -0.32 2.65 8.28
CA PHE A 10 0.01 2.10 6.97
C PHE A 10 0.68 3.16 6.08
N ILE A 11 0.10 4.36 6.00
CA ILE A 11 0.66 5.52 5.28
C ILE A 11 2.07 5.89 5.80
N ARG A 12 2.28 5.87 7.11
CA ARG A 12 3.57 6.24 7.73
C ARG A 12 4.65 5.15 7.64
N ARG A 13 4.29 3.86 7.43
CA ARG A 13 5.29 2.79 7.31
C ARG A 13 6.01 2.77 5.96
N GLU A 14 5.32 3.21 4.90
CA GLU A 14 5.80 3.10 3.51
C GLU A 14 6.31 4.44 2.93
N ASN A 15 6.54 5.46 3.77
CA ASN A 15 6.91 6.83 3.34
C ASN A 15 5.90 7.46 2.35
N LEU A 16 4.63 7.07 2.41
CA LEU A 16 3.59 7.61 1.52
C LEU A 16 3.37 9.11 1.72
N ASP A 17 3.69 9.64 2.89
CA ASP A 17 3.76 11.08 3.18
C ASP A 17 4.81 11.79 2.31
N ARG A 18 5.99 11.19 2.14
CA ARG A 18 7.03 11.74 1.24
C ARG A 18 6.62 11.63 -0.22
N LEU A 19 5.97 10.54 -0.60
CA LEU A 19 5.47 10.35 -1.96
C LEU A 19 4.40 11.40 -2.31
N PHE A 20 3.47 11.67 -1.39
CA PHE A 20 2.50 12.76 -1.54
C PHE A 20 3.17 14.13 -1.66
N LEU A 21 4.20 14.41 -0.84
CA LEU A 21 4.98 15.64 -0.96
C LEU A 21 5.65 15.76 -2.34
N ILE A 22 6.26 14.69 -2.85
CA ILE A 22 6.90 14.66 -4.18
C ILE A 22 5.87 14.91 -5.29
N VAL A 23 4.69 14.30 -5.21
CA VAL A 23 3.59 14.54 -6.16
C VAL A 23 3.21 16.02 -6.20
N VAL A 24 3.00 16.63 -5.04
CA VAL A 24 2.64 18.06 -4.96
C VAL A 24 3.76 18.93 -5.52
N LEU A 25 5.02 18.64 -5.20
CA LEU A 25 6.17 19.38 -5.73
C LEU A 25 6.28 19.26 -7.26
N LEU A 26 6.09 18.06 -7.82
CA LEU A 26 6.10 17.84 -9.27
C LEU A 26 4.95 18.57 -9.97
N MET A 27 3.76 18.59 -9.37
CA MET A 27 2.61 19.32 -9.89
C MET A 27 2.86 20.82 -9.90
N VAL A 28 3.39 21.37 -8.80
CA VAL A 28 3.74 22.80 -8.71
C VAL A 28 4.83 23.15 -9.72
N PHE A 29 5.89 22.34 -9.80
CA PHE A 29 6.98 22.51 -10.77
C PHE A 29 6.45 22.50 -12.21
N SER A 30 5.63 21.52 -12.58
CA SER A 30 5.06 21.42 -13.92
C SER A 30 4.10 22.57 -14.23
N THR A 31 3.27 22.98 -13.26
CA THR A 31 2.32 24.09 -13.43
C THR A 31 3.07 25.39 -13.70
N ILE A 32 4.06 25.72 -12.86
CA ILE A 32 4.87 26.92 -13.01
C ILE A 32 5.64 26.87 -14.34
N GLY A 33 6.28 25.74 -14.65
CA GLY A 33 7.03 25.57 -15.88
C GLY A 33 6.18 25.75 -17.14
N LEU A 34 4.96 25.21 -17.16
CA LEU A 34 4.05 25.37 -18.29
C LEU A 34 3.56 26.79 -18.47
N VAL A 35 3.16 27.47 -17.39
CA VAL A 35 2.71 28.87 -17.46
C VAL A 35 3.81 29.79 -18.00
N LEU A 36 5.07 29.50 -17.67
CA LEU A 36 6.20 30.31 -18.13
C LEU A 36 6.61 30.05 -19.58
N VAL A 37 6.41 28.83 -20.07
CA VAL A 37 6.97 28.38 -21.35
C VAL A 37 5.91 28.23 -22.44
N GLU A 38 4.66 27.93 -22.09
CA GLU A 38 3.54 27.83 -23.05
C GLU A 38 2.73 29.13 -23.10
N PRO A 39 2.76 29.86 -24.23
CA PRO A 39 1.97 31.07 -24.39
C PRO A 39 0.48 30.77 -24.36
N GLY A 40 -0.29 31.51 -23.55
CA GLY A 40 -1.74 31.41 -23.50
C GLY A 40 -2.29 30.31 -22.59
N VAL A 41 -1.44 29.53 -21.93
CA VAL A 41 -1.86 28.58 -20.89
C VAL A 41 -1.90 29.29 -19.53
N ASP A 42 -3.09 29.41 -18.94
CA ASP A 42 -3.24 29.94 -17.59
C ASP A 42 -2.89 28.90 -16.52
N TRP A 43 -2.67 29.33 -15.28
CA TRP A 43 -2.25 28.44 -14.20
C TRP A 43 -3.25 27.32 -13.88
N ARG A 44 -4.55 27.55 -14.15
CA ARG A 44 -5.61 26.56 -13.95
C ARG A 44 -5.50 25.45 -14.98
N ASN A 45 -5.34 25.81 -16.25
CA ASN A 45 -5.16 24.85 -17.34
C ASN A 45 -3.82 24.11 -17.22
N ALA A 46 -2.75 24.79 -16.79
CA ALA A 46 -1.47 24.14 -16.51
C ALA A 46 -1.59 23.11 -15.36
N LEU A 47 -2.25 23.46 -14.26
CA LEU A 47 -2.47 22.54 -13.14
C LEU A 47 -3.35 21.36 -13.55
N TRP A 48 -4.45 21.62 -14.28
CA TRP A 48 -5.31 20.59 -14.83
C TRP A 48 -4.53 19.61 -15.72
N TRP A 49 -3.69 20.15 -16.62
CA TRP A 49 -2.84 19.35 -17.47
C TRP A 49 -1.85 18.50 -16.68
N SER A 50 -1.21 19.07 -15.65
CA SER A 50 -0.31 18.33 -14.76
C SER A 50 -1.02 17.20 -14.04
N ILE A 51 -2.26 17.41 -13.56
CA ILE A 51 -3.08 16.35 -12.94
C ILE A 51 -3.36 15.23 -13.95
N VAL A 52 -3.96 15.57 -15.09
CA VAL A 52 -4.39 14.62 -16.11
C VAL A 52 -3.22 13.79 -16.66
N THR A 53 -2.05 14.42 -16.81
CA THR A 53 -0.83 13.77 -17.30
C THR A 53 -0.19 12.89 -16.22
N LEU A 54 -0.07 13.38 -14.98
CA LEU A 54 0.50 12.60 -13.88
C LEU A 54 -0.35 11.35 -13.57
N THR A 55 -1.68 11.47 -13.67
CA THR A 55 -2.60 10.34 -13.51
C THR A 55 -2.70 9.46 -14.75
N THR A 56 -1.93 9.74 -15.81
CA THR A 56 -1.92 8.99 -17.08
C THR A 56 -3.27 8.94 -17.80
N VAL A 57 -4.16 9.89 -17.54
CA VAL A 57 -5.49 9.98 -18.18
C VAL A 57 -5.36 10.54 -19.59
N GLY A 58 -4.62 11.65 -19.74
CA GLY A 58 -4.24 12.19 -21.05
C GLY A 58 -5.40 12.56 -21.98
N TYR A 59 -6.35 13.38 -21.55
CA TYR A 59 -7.49 13.80 -22.39
C TYR A 59 -7.10 14.46 -23.72
N GLY A 60 -5.94 15.13 -23.77
CA GLY A 60 -5.44 15.79 -24.97
C GLY A 60 -6.12 17.12 -25.30
N ASP A 61 -6.93 17.63 -24.39
CA ASP A 61 -7.60 18.94 -24.45
C ASP A 61 -6.61 20.11 -24.33
N ILE A 62 -5.61 19.96 -23.48
CA ILE A 62 -4.45 20.87 -23.38
C ILE A 62 -3.19 20.05 -23.65
N THR A 63 -2.27 20.57 -24.44
CA THR A 63 -0.99 19.90 -24.73
C THR A 63 0.14 20.92 -24.86
N PRO A 64 1.35 20.62 -24.36
CA PRO A 64 2.50 21.51 -24.53
C PRO A 64 2.95 21.52 -25.99
N THR A 65 2.97 22.69 -26.60
CA THR A 65 3.34 22.90 -28.00
C THR A 65 4.80 23.29 -28.17
N THR A 66 5.37 23.95 -27.17
CA THR A 66 6.75 24.42 -27.18
C THR A 66 7.73 23.31 -26.82
N LEU A 67 9.00 23.49 -27.21
CA LEU A 67 10.06 22.56 -26.84
C LEU A 67 10.23 22.44 -25.33
N GLY A 68 10.25 23.56 -24.60
CA GLY A 68 10.43 23.54 -23.15
C GLY A 68 9.22 22.93 -22.41
N GLY A 69 7.99 23.20 -22.86
CA GLY A 69 6.80 22.55 -22.33
C GLY A 69 6.82 21.03 -22.53
N ARG A 70 7.29 20.55 -23.70
CA ARG A 70 7.48 19.12 -23.96
C ARG A 70 8.55 18.48 -23.07
N LEU A 71 9.65 19.18 -22.80
CA LEU A 71 10.70 18.69 -21.87
C LEU A 71 10.16 18.55 -20.45
N ILE A 72 9.39 19.53 -19.96
CA ILE A 72 8.67 19.44 -18.68
C ILE A 72 7.71 18.25 -18.71
N GLY A 73 7.03 18.04 -19.83
CA GLY A 73 6.12 16.93 -20.01
C GLY A 73 6.77 15.55 -19.91
N ILE A 74 7.96 15.38 -20.49
CA ILE A 74 8.72 14.13 -20.36
C ILE A 74 9.02 13.84 -18.88
N VAL A 75 9.42 14.85 -18.12
CA VAL A 75 9.71 14.71 -16.69
C VAL A 75 8.46 14.22 -15.95
N ILE A 76 7.32 14.91 -16.10
CA ILE A 76 6.11 14.54 -15.34
C ILE A 76 5.57 13.15 -15.74
N MET A 77 5.72 12.75 -17.01
CA MET A 77 5.29 11.42 -17.48
C MET A 77 6.11 10.29 -16.84
N ILE A 78 7.45 10.43 -16.80
CA ILE A 78 8.33 9.43 -16.18
C ILE A 78 7.99 9.25 -14.70
N PHE A 79 7.85 10.36 -13.97
CA PHE A 79 7.50 10.31 -12.55
C PHE A 79 6.07 9.81 -12.33
N GLY A 80 5.11 10.20 -13.17
CA GLY A 80 3.71 9.77 -13.06
C GLY A 80 3.55 8.26 -13.10
N ILE A 81 4.18 7.60 -14.08
CA ILE A 81 4.17 6.13 -14.19
C ILE A 81 4.82 5.48 -12.96
N GLY A 82 5.98 5.99 -12.52
CA GLY A 82 6.67 5.46 -11.34
C GLY A 82 5.84 5.56 -10.06
N ILE A 83 5.16 6.70 -9.87
CA ILE A 83 4.29 6.95 -8.71
C ILE A 83 3.08 6.01 -8.73
N LEU A 84 2.39 5.88 -9.86
CA LEU A 84 1.23 4.97 -9.98
C LEU A 84 1.63 3.51 -9.78
N GLY A 85 2.79 3.09 -10.32
CA GLY A 85 3.34 1.76 -10.11
C GLY A 85 3.63 1.48 -8.63
N MET A 86 4.27 2.43 -7.94
CA MET A 86 4.58 2.31 -6.52
C MET A 86 3.30 2.23 -5.68
N LEU A 87 2.30 3.09 -5.92
CA LEU A 87 1.01 3.05 -5.24
C LEU A 87 0.33 1.68 -5.40
N THR A 88 0.33 1.15 -6.62
CA THR A 88 -0.25 -0.17 -6.93
C THR A 88 0.49 -1.29 -6.19
N ALA A 89 1.83 -1.27 -6.22
CA ALA A 89 2.65 -2.27 -5.54
C ALA A 89 2.47 -2.25 -4.02
N THR A 90 2.38 -1.07 -3.41
CA THR A 90 2.12 -0.88 -1.98
C THR A 90 0.74 -1.40 -1.58
N ILE A 91 -0.28 -1.20 -2.41
CA ILE A 91 -1.61 -1.77 -2.14
C ILE A 91 -1.56 -3.30 -2.25
N ALA A 92 -0.93 -3.83 -3.30
CA ALA A 92 -0.79 -5.27 -3.50
C ALA A 92 -0.04 -5.94 -2.34
N SER A 93 1.04 -5.33 -1.83
CA SER A 93 1.81 -5.89 -0.71
C SER A 93 0.98 -6.07 0.55
N VAL A 94 0.04 -5.16 0.85
CA VAL A 94 -0.91 -5.30 1.98
C VAL A 94 -1.81 -6.51 1.81
N PHE A 95 -2.37 -6.68 0.61
CA PHE A 95 -3.27 -7.81 0.34
C PHE A 95 -2.51 -9.13 0.44
N VAL A 96 -1.29 -9.18 -0.09
CA VAL A 96 -0.41 -10.34 0.01
C VAL A 96 -0.03 -10.62 1.46
N GLU A 97 0.40 -9.61 2.22
CA GLU A 97 0.76 -9.77 3.64
C GLU A 97 -0.44 -10.28 4.45
N ARG A 98 -1.62 -9.70 4.24
CA ARG A 98 -2.84 -10.14 4.92
C ARG A 98 -3.17 -11.60 4.62
N LYS A 99 -3.09 -11.99 3.34
CA LYS A 99 -3.34 -13.38 2.92
C LYS A 99 -2.30 -14.35 3.50
N LEU A 100 -1.03 -13.96 3.55
CA LEU A 100 0.03 -14.75 4.17
C LEU A 100 -0.19 -14.91 5.68
N ARG A 101 -0.66 -13.86 6.37
CA ARG A 101 -0.99 -13.92 7.81
C ARG A 101 -2.19 -14.83 8.06
N GLU A 102 -3.20 -14.79 7.21
CA GLU A 102 -4.35 -15.70 7.26
C GLU A 102 -3.94 -17.16 7.04
N HIS A 103 -3.11 -17.47 6.03
CA HIS A 103 -2.60 -18.83 5.79
C HIS A 103 -1.74 -19.36 6.94
N ARG A 104 -1.02 -18.50 7.66
CA ARG A 104 -0.23 -18.88 8.84
C ARG A 104 -1.06 -19.01 10.12
N GLY A 105 -2.38 -18.88 10.06
CA GLY A 105 -3.26 -18.93 11.23
C GLY A 105 -3.05 -17.75 12.20
N MET A 106 -2.37 -16.68 11.77
CA MET A 106 -2.10 -15.47 12.58
C MET A 106 -3.26 -14.45 12.54
N SER A 107 -4.45 -14.89 12.14
CA SER A 107 -5.66 -14.08 12.24
C SER A 107 -6.03 -13.84 13.70
N SER A 108 -6.64 -12.69 13.98
CA SER A 108 -7.08 -12.38 15.34
C SER A 108 -8.32 -13.22 15.68
N TYR A 109 -8.19 -14.11 16.64
CA TYR A 109 -9.29 -14.89 17.21
C TYR A 109 -9.39 -14.62 18.70
N ASN A 110 -10.62 -14.53 19.21
CA ASN A 110 -10.88 -14.55 20.65
C ASN A 110 -11.27 -15.97 21.01
N PHE A 111 -10.35 -16.71 21.63
CA PHE A 111 -10.62 -18.04 22.14
C PHE A 111 -10.74 -17.99 23.67
N GLU A 112 -11.76 -18.64 24.22
CA GLU A 112 -11.89 -18.91 25.65
C GLU A 112 -11.76 -20.42 25.89
N GLY A 113 -11.11 -20.83 26.98
CA GLY A 113 -10.90 -22.26 27.29
C GLY A 113 -10.02 -23.00 26.28
N HIS A 114 -8.99 -22.35 25.74
CA HIS A 114 -8.09 -22.93 24.73
C HIS A 114 -6.75 -23.39 25.31
N LEU A 115 -6.16 -24.40 24.66
CA LEU A 115 -4.82 -24.88 24.95
C LEU A 115 -3.80 -24.10 24.12
N ILE A 116 -2.72 -23.64 24.75
CA ILE A 116 -1.59 -23.02 24.06
C ILE A 116 -0.47 -24.06 23.96
N LEU A 117 -0.08 -24.43 22.74
CA LEU A 117 1.08 -25.28 22.47
C LEU A 117 2.27 -24.37 22.13
N CYS A 118 3.27 -24.32 23.00
CA CYS A 118 4.51 -23.60 22.74
C CYS A 118 5.50 -24.51 22.00
N GLN A 119 5.85 -24.12 20.77
CA GLN A 119 6.68 -24.85 19.80
C GLN A 119 6.04 -26.13 19.24
N TRP A 120 6.64 -26.61 18.15
CA TRP A 120 6.30 -27.88 17.53
C TRP A 120 7.58 -28.72 17.39
N ASN A 121 7.61 -29.90 18.01
CA ASN A 121 8.75 -30.82 17.97
C ASN A 121 8.27 -32.25 17.62
N HIS A 122 9.20 -33.21 17.57
CA HIS A 122 8.88 -34.60 17.21
C HIS A 122 7.86 -35.27 18.15
N ARG A 123 7.80 -34.87 19.44
CA ARG A 123 6.87 -35.40 20.44
C ARG A 123 5.53 -34.67 20.50
N ALA A 124 5.43 -33.50 19.88
CA ALA A 124 4.25 -32.66 19.98
C ALA A 124 2.97 -33.39 19.52
N LYS A 125 3.08 -34.26 18.50
CA LYS A 125 1.96 -35.08 18.01
C LYS A 125 1.48 -36.10 19.03
N GLU A 126 2.40 -36.76 19.73
CA GLU A 126 2.10 -37.78 20.74
C GLU A 126 1.42 -37.15 21.96
N ILE A 127 1.98 -36.04 22.45
CA ILE A 127 1.39 -35.26 23.54
C ILE A 127 -0.01 -34.76 23.15
N LEU A 128 -0.20 -34.30 21.91
CA LEU A 128 -1.52 -33.86 21.44
C LEU A 128 -2.54 -35.00 21.42
N ALA A 129 -2.11 -36.20 20.99
CA ALA A 129 -2.97 -37.38 20.95
C ALA A 129 -3.39 -37.81 22.36
N GLU A 130 -2.47 -37.77 23.31
CA GLU A 130 -2.75 -38.07 24.72
C GLU A 130 -3.69 -37.02 25.33
N LEU A 131 -3.44 -35.72 25.11
CA LEU A 131 -4.33 -34.65 25.60
C LEU A 131 -5.73 -34.73 25.00
N ARG A 132 -5.86 -35.10 23.72
CA ARG A 132 -7.17 -35.31 23.07
C ARG A 132 -7.92 -36.52 23.60
N SER A 133 -7.26 -37.45 24.30
CA SER A 133 -7.93 -38.60 24.93
C SER A 133 -8.61 -38.24 26.26
N ASP A 134 -8.30 -37.09 26.88
CA ASP A 134 -9.04 -36.59 28.04
C ASP A 134 -10.38 -35.98 27.57
N PRO A 135 -11.55 -36.47 28.06
CA PRO A 135 -12.87 -35.96 27.69
C PRO A 135 -13.05 -34.45 27.90
N ARG A 136 -12.27 -33.86 28.82
CA ARG A 136 -12.30 -32.42 29.10
C ARG A 136 -11.56 -31.58 28.05
N MET A 137 -10.66 -32.18 27.28
CA MET A 137 -9.81 -31.50 26.29
C MET A 137 -10.06 -31.95 24.85
N GLU A 138 -10.96 -32.92 24.64
CA GLU A 138 -11.32 -33.45 23.33
C GLU A 138 -11.71 -32.35 22.32
N THR A 139 -12.47 -31.33 22.75
CA THR A 139 -12.96 -30.25 21.87
C THR A 139 -12.25 -28.91 22.05
N ALA A 140 -11.29 -28.81 22.97
CA ALA A 140 -10.62 -27.55 23.26
C ALA A 140 -9.88 -27.03 22.00
N PRO A 141 -10.02 -25.73 21.65
CA PRO A 141 -9.23 -25.12 20.58
C PRO A 141 -7.74 -25.15 20.95
N ILE A 142 -6.87 -25.42 19.97
CA ILE A 142 -5.41 -25.45 20.19
C ILE A 142 -4.78 -24.31 19.42
N VAL A 143 -4.05 -23.46 20.13
CA VAL A 143 -3.30 -22.32 19.58
C VAL A 143 -1.82 -22.68 19.61
N LEU A 144 -1.21 -22.81 18.43
CA LEU A 144 0.22 -23.10 18.29
C LEU A 144 1.03 -21.79 18.26
N ILE A 145 1.98 -21.66 19.16
CA ILE A 145 3.00 -20.59 19.15
C ILE A 145 4.33 -21.23 18.82
N ALA A 146 4.68 -21.29 17.53
CA ALA A 146 5.96 -21.78 17.07
C ALA A 146 6.75 -20.67 16.35
N ARG A 147 8.08 -20.75 16.43
CA ARG A 147 8.95 -19.90 15.61
C ARG A 147 8.89 -20.46 14.19
N VAL A 148 8.44 -19.64 13.24
CA VAL A 148 8.47 -19.94 11.80
C VAL A 148 9.90 -19.80 11.30
#